data_AF-A0A960QTU7-F1
#
_entry.id   AF-A0A960QTU7-F1
#
_cell.length_a   1.000
_cell.length_b   1.000
_cell.length_c   1.000
_cell.angle_alpha   90.00
_cell.angle_beta   90.00
_cell.angle_gamma   90.00
#
_symmetry.space_group_name_H-M   'P 1'
#
loop_
_entity.id
_entity.type
_entity.pdbx_description
1 polymer ?
#
loop_
_entity_poly.entity_id
_entity_poly.type
_entity_poly.pdbx_seq_one_letter_code
_entity_poly.pdbx_strand_id
1 'polypeptide(L)' 'MEAKPCGSWKSPITSASIVESSIRLSEICVDGDDLYWIELRPQEKGRAVIVKNGKDILPKP' A
#
# COMPACT_ATOMS: atom_id res chain seq x y z
N MET A 1 -39.98 2.17 4.33
CA MET A 1 -38.58 2.31 3.85
C MET A 1 -38.19 3.76 4.06
N GLU A 2 -37.29 4.04 5.00
CA GLU A 2 -36.92 5.41 5.35
C GLU A 2 -35.77 5.87 4.43
N ALA A 3 -36.03 6.88 3.60
CA ALA A 3 -35.04 7.44 2.69
C ALA A 3 -34.06 8.32 3.48
N LYS A 4 -32.76 8.02 3.39
CA LYS A 4 -31.71 8.85 3.99
C LYS A 4 -31.17 9.87 2.98
N PRO A 5 -30.87 11.11 3.39
CA PRO A 5 -30.20 12.10 2.55
C PRO A 5 -28.89 11.57 1.97
N CYS A 6 -28.51 12.05 0.79
CA CYS A 6 -27.20 11.78 0.20
C CYS A 6 -26.08 12.17 1.19
N GLY A 7 -25.11 11.26 1.38
CA GLY A 7 -24.02 11.43 2.35
C GLY A 7 -24.33 11.07 3.81
N SER A 8 -25.59 10.78 4.16
CA SER A 8 -25.99 10.39 5.53
C SER A 8 -26.06 8.87 5.76
N TRP A 9 -25.62 8.09 4.76
CA TRP A 9 -25.51 6.64 4.89
C TRP A 9 -24.33 6.30 5.78
N LYS A 10 -24.56 5.42 6.76
CA LYS A 10 -23.47 4.91 7.60
C LYS A 10 -22.54 4.10 6.70
N SER A 11 -21.33 4.61 6.49
CA SER A 11 -20.27 3.89 5.77
C SER A 11 -19.57 2.93 6.72
N PRO A 12 -19.43 1.63 6.39
CA PRO A 12 -18.55 0.73 7.10
C PRO A 12 -17.06 1.00 6.81
N ILE A 13 -16.74 1.78 5.77
CA ILE A 13 -15.38 2.17 5.39
C ILE A 13 -15.01 3.42 6.18
N THR A 14 -14.05 3.29 7.08
CA THR A 14 -13.51 4.42 7.86
C THR A 14 -12.36 5.10 7.09
N SER A 15 -12.05 6.35 7.44
CA SER A 15 -10.87 7.04 6.91
C SER A 15 -9.57 6.28 7.24
N ALA A 16 -9.48 5.69 8.44
CA ALA A 16 -8.37 4.84 8.83
C ALA A 16 -8.23 3.61 7.93
N SER A 17 -9.33 2.96 7.55
CA SER A 17 -9.32 1.80 6.64
C SER A 17 -8.80 2.13 5.24
N ILE A 18 -8.93 3.39 4.78
CA ILE A 18 -8.35 3.86 3.51
C ILE A 18 -6.84 4.07 3.67
N VAL A 19 -6.38 4.56 4.82
CA VAL A 19 -4.94 4.81 5.06
C VAL A 19 -4.18 3.53 5.40
N GLU A 20 -4.85 2.56 6.05
CA GLU A 20 -4.34 1.20 6.26
C GLU A 20 -4.20 0.40 4.96
N SER A 21 -4.74 0.90 3.84
CA SER A 21 -4.74 0.17 2.57
C SER A 21 -3.31 -0.13 2.10
N SER A 22 -3.01 -1.42 2.20
CA SER A 22 -2.07 -2.28 1.50
C SER A 22 -0.76 -1.67 0.98
N ILE A 23 0.33 -2.42 1.22
CA ILE A 23 1.60 -2.28 0.49
C ILE A 23 1.29 -2.15 -1.01
N ARG A 24 1.78 -1.09 -1.65
CA ARG A 24 1.63 -0.92 -3.10
C ARG A 24 2.91 -1.36 -3.79
N LEU A 25 2.77 -2.28 -4.74
CA LEU A 25 3.87 -2.76 -5.57
C LEU A 25 3.88 -1.96 -6.88
N SER A 26 5.04 -1.48 -7.30
CA SER A 26 5.23 -0.80 -8.59
C SER A 26 6.57 -1.13 -9.20
N GLU A 27 6.75 -0.83 -10.49
CA GLU A 27 8.01 -0.95 -11.22
C GLU A 27 8.69 -2.32 -11.07
N ILE A 28 7.98 -3.38 -11.47
CA ILE A 28 8.52 -4.73 -11.47
C ILE A 28 9.61 -4.85 -12.54
N CYS A 29 10.77 -5.35 -12.16
CA CYS A 29 11.91 -5.60 -13.05
C CYS A 29 12.47 -7.00 -12.78
N VAL A 30 12.88 -7.69 -13.83
CA VAL A 30 13.54 -9.00 -13.76
C VAL A 30 14.92 -8.87 -14.37
N ASP A 31 15.95 -9.30 -13.65
CA ASP A 31 17.34 -9.34 -14.10
C ASP A 31 17.92 -10.73 -13.80
N GLY A 32 18.07 -11.55 -14.83
CA GLY A 32 18.45 -12.97 -14.66
C GLY A 32 17.47 -13.72 -13.77
N ASP A 33 17.98 -14.28 -12.67
CA ASP A 33 17.19 -15.00 -11.66
C ASP A 33 16.63 -14.08 -10.55
N ASP A 34 16.90 -12.77 -10.62
CA ASP A 34 16.51 -11.81 -9.60
C ASP A 34 15.26 -11.01 -9.99
N LEU A 35 14.29 -10.93 -9.07
CA LEU A 35 13.07 -10.15 -9.18
C LEU A 35 13.14 -8.90 -8.28
N TYR A 36 12.91 -7.74 -8.89
CA TYR A 36 12.92 -6.43 -8.23
C TYR A 36 11.56 -5.74 -8.34
N TRP A 37 11.19 -4.99 -7.31
CA TRP A 37 10.04 -4.08 -7.34
C TRP A 37 10.19 -2.97 -6.30
N ILE A 38 9.39 -1.93 -6.44
CA ILE A 38 9.24 -0.88 -5.44
C ILE A 38 8.03 -1.20 -4.56
N GLU A 39 8.22 -1.19 -3.25
CA GLU A 39 7.14 -1.24 -2.26
C GLU A 39 6.94 0.12 -1.60
N LEU A 40 5.75 0.69 -1.76
CA LEU A 40 5.29 1.81 -0.94
C LEU A 40 4.63 1.26 0.33
N ARG A 41 5.14 1.65 1.49
CA ARG A 41 4.65 1.23 2.81
C ARG A 41 4.09 2.43 3.57
N PRO A 42 2.77 2.70 3.49
CA PRO A 42 2.14 3.81 4.20
C PRO A 42 2.41 3.81 5.71
N GLN A 43 2.43 2.62 6.31
CA GLN A 43 2.70 2.40 7.74
C GLN A 43 4.14 2.75 8.16
N GLU A 44 5.06 2.87 7.20
CA GLU A 44 6.45 3.27 7.46
C GLU A 44 6.68 4.73 7.04
N LYS A 45 5.79 5.64 7.45
CA LYS A 45 5.84 7.07 7.07
C LYS A 45 5.88 7.30 5.56
N GLY A 46 5.22 6.43 4.79
CA GLY A 46 5.21 6.50 3.32
C GLY A 46 6.55 6.14 2.67
N ARG A 47 7.41 5.38 3.35
CA ARG A 47 8.69 4.91 2.79
C ARG A 47 8.44 4.09 1.53
N ALA A 48 9.22 4.39 0.49
CA ALA A 48 9.35 3.57 -0.71
C ALA A 48 10.68 2.79 -0.64
N VAL A 49 10.65 1.51 -0.97
CA VAL A 49 11.80 0.60 -0.83
C VAL A 49 11.94 -0.23 -2.09
N ILE A 50 13.17 -0.42 -2.55
CA ILE A 50 13.44 -1.44 -3.56
C ILE A 50 13.57 -2.78 -2.85
N VAL A 51 12.83 -3.77 -3.34
CA VAL A 51 12.84 -5.13 -2.84
C VAL A 51 13.47 -6.02 -3.89
N LYS A 52 14.36 -6.94 -3.47
CA LYS A 52 14.98 -7.98 -4.29
C LYS A 52 14.59 -9.34 -3.74
N ASN A 53 13.90 -10.18 -4.52
CA ASN A 53 13.48 -11.53 -4.12
C ASN A 53 12.81 -11.57 -2.74
N GLY A 54 11.97 -10.57 -2.43
CA GLY A 54 11.25 -10.46 -1.16
C GLY A 54 12.04 -9.86 -0.01
N LYS A 55 13.23 -9.30 -0.24
CA LYS A 55 14.06 -8.65 0.78
C LYS A 55 14.33 -7.19 0.45
N ASP A 56 14.18 -6.31 1.44
CA ASP A 56 14.58 -4.90 1.33
C ASP A 56 16.08 -4.82 1.00
N ILE A 57 16.44 -4.10 -0.06
CA ILE A 57 17.86 -3.93 -0.41
C ILE A 57 18.55 -2.88 0.47
N LEU A 58 17.77 -1.96 1.06
CA LEU A 58 18.25 -0.94 1.99
C LEU A 58 17.58 -1.12 3.36
N PRO A 59 18.35 -1.07 4.46
CA PRO A 59 17.79 -1.10 5.81
C PRO A 59 16.94 0.16 6.08
N LYS A 60 16.10 0.09 7.12
CA LYS A 60 15.39 1.27 7.62
C LYS A 60 16.43 2.31 8.08
N PRO A 61 16.26 3.60 7.73
CA PRO A 61 17.11 4.67 8.25
C PRO A 61 17.00 4.82 9.78
#